data_AF-A0AAF0LGM2-F1
#
_entry.id   AF-A0AAF0LGM2-F1
#
_cell.length_a   1.000
_cell.length_b   1.000
_cell.length_c   1.000
_cell.angle_alpha   90.00
_cell.angle_beta   90.00
_cell.angle_gamma   90.00
#
_symmetry.space_group_name_H-M   'P 1'
#
loop_
_entity.id
_entity.type
_entity.pdbx_description
1 polymer ?
#
loop_
_entity_poly.entity_id
_entity_poly.type
_entity_poly.pdbx_seq_one_letter_code
_entity_poly.pdbx_strand_id
1 'polypeptide(L)'
;MRLREIDGFGWLRVVAVAVIMAAGWLLISTEIPHLPEFVRAGVAVAVAVAIALLMILTWRRQGGYTRTESLRHWVRGGSEPKGVTPRARVRYLAGVVGRGVSYAYLQLGVGGIWLVVSAFDVVNHGDLPRLSLHLLTGVIWAAAGANALRIRKWLPRAQRLLDESRRQEYLEIEARPA
;
A
#
# COMPACT_ATOMS: atom_id res chain seq x y z
N MET A 1 -11.50 16.06 -4.86
CA MET A 1 -10.16 15.65 -5.30
C MET A 1 -10.17 15.59 -6.81
N ARG A 2 -9.41 16.47 -7.46
CA ARG A 2 -9.17 16.44 -8.91
C ARG A 2 -7.96 15.53 -9.17
N LEU A 3 -7.99 14.73 -10.24
CA LEU A 3 -6.87 13.84 -10.59
C LEU A 3 -5.54 14.60 -10.81
N ARG A 4 -5.63 15.88 -11.20
CA ARG A 4 -4.50 16.80 -11.34
C ARG A 4 -3.76 17.13 -10.02
N GLU A 5 -4.34 16.79 -8.86
CA GLU A 5 -3.72 16.98 -7.54
C GLU A 5 -2.71 15.87 -7.20
N ILE A 6 -2.67 14.78 -7.98
CA ILE A 6 -1.71 13.68 -7.80
C ILE A 6 -0.42 14.06 -8.52
N ASP A 7 0.69 14.16 -7.79
CA ASP A 7 2.00 14.41 -8.38
C ASP A 7 2.54 13.20 -9.14
N GLY A 8 3.65 13.38 -9.87
CA GLY A 8 4.27 12.29 -10.65
C GLY A 8 4.65 11.08 -9.79
N PHE A 9 5.03 11.29 -8.52
CA PHE A 9 5.38 10.21 -7.62
C PHE A 9 4.17 9.41 -7.13
N GLY A 10 3.03 10.08 -6.94
CA GLY A 10 1.74 9.48 -6.64
C GLY A 10 1.25 8.60 -7.79
N TRP A 11 1.36 9.09 -9.02
CA TRP A 11 1.06 8.29 -10.22
C TRP A 11 2.00 7.11 -10.38
N LEU A 12 3.31 7.32 -10.19
CA LEU A 12 4.29 6.24 -10.21
C LEU A 12 3.94 5.14 -9.21
N ARG A 13 3.50 5.50 -7.99
CA ARG A 13 3.04 4.52 -6.99
C ARG A 13 1.80 3.77 -7.44
N VAL A 14 0.81 4.44 -8.00
CA VAL A 14 -0.43 3.80 -8.48
C VAL A 14 -0.09 2.79 -9.58
N VAL A 15 0.70 3.22 -10.56
CA VAL A 15 1.13 2.38 -11.68
C VAL A 15 1.96 1.20 -11.16
N ALA A 16 2.94 1.46 -10.30
CA ALA A 16 3.77 0.40 -9.72
C ALA A 16 2.92 -0.65 -9.01
N VAL A 17 2.03 -0.26 -8.09
CA VAL A 17 1.18 -1.22 -7.36
C VAL A 17 0.22 -1.96 -8.31
N ALA A 18 -0.35 -1.27 -9.29
CA ALA A 18 -1.23 -1.90 -10.29
C ALA A 18 -0.48 -2.93 -11.15
N VAL A 19 0.73 -2.62 -11.61
CA VAL A 19 1.59 -3.53 -12.38
C VAL A 19 2.00 -4.73 -11.53
N ILE A 20 2.36 -4.52 -10.26
CA ILE A 20 2.73 -5.61 -9.34
C ILE A 20 1.57 -6.59 -9.14
N MET A 21 0.36 -6.06 -8.95
CA MET A 21 -0.83 -6.89 -8.75
C MET A 21 -1.24 -7.63 -10.04
N ALA A 22 -1.13 -6.97 -11.20
CA ALA A 22 -1.38 -7.60 -12.49
C ALA A 22 -0.35 -8.69 -12.82
N ALA A 23 0.93 -8.44 -12.55
CA ALA A 23 2.00 -9.43 -12.70
C ALA A 23 1.79 -10.63 -11.76
N GLY A 24 1.43 -10.36 -10.49
CA GLY A 24 1.08 -11.41 -9.54
C GLY A 24 -0.10 -12.27 -10.01
N TRP A 25 -1.14 -11.66 -10.59
CA TRP A 25 -2.24 -12.40 -11.21
C TRP A 25 -1.78 -13.24 -12.39
N LEU A 26 -1.00 -12.67 -13.31
CA LEU A 26 -0.50 -13.39 -14.48
C LEU A 26 0.30 -14.62 -14.08
N LEU A 27 1.11 -14.51 -13.04
CA LEU A 27 1.87 -15.64 -12.49
C LEU A 27 0.98 -16.72 -11.88
N ILE A 28 -0.03 -16.35 -11.10
CA ILE A 28 -0.98 -17.34 -10.58
C ILE A 28 -1.73 -18.00 -11.73
N SER A 29 -2.04 -17.25 -12.78
CA SER A 29 -2.81 -17.73 -13.92
C SER A 29 -2.04 -18.73 -14.80
N THR A 30 -0.70 -18.76 -14.74
CA THR A 30 0.09 -19.76 -15.48
C THR A 30 -0.07 -21.17 -14.93
N GLU A 31 -0.51 -21.30 -13.68
CA GLU A 31 -0.80 -22.58 -13.02
C GLU A 31 -2.20 -23.12 -13.35
N ILE A 32 -2.99 -22.39 -14.16
CA ILE A 32 -4.34 -22.79 -14.57
C ILE A 32 -4.30 -23.25 -16.04
N PRO A 33 -4.17 -24.57 -16.31
CA PRO A 33 -3.82 -25.09 -17.64
C PRO A 33 -4.87 -24.82 -18.73
N HIS A 34 -6.13 -24.58 -18.38
CA HIS A 34 -7.22 -24.36 -19.35
C HIS A 34 -7.66 -22.90 -19.50
N LEU A 35 -7.01 -21.96 -18.82
CA LEU A 35 -7.41 -20.56 -18.86
C LEU A 35 -6.95 -19.90 -20.17
N PRO A 36 -7.85 -19.39 -21.04
CA PRO A 36 -7.45 -18.75 -22.29
C PRO A 36 -6.61 -17.48 -22.06
N GLU A 37 -5.68 -17.18 -22.95
CA GLU A 37 -4.75 -16.05 -22.81
C GLU A 37 -5.47 -14.69 -22.74
N PHE A 38 -6.52 -14.49 -23.53
CA PHE A 38 -7.34 -13.27 -23.48
C PHE A 38 -8.05 -13.10 -22.13
N VAL A 39 -8.42 -14.19 -21.46
CA VAL A 39 -8.99 -14.16 -20.11
C VAL A 39 -7.92 -13.80 -19.08
N ARG A 40 -6.72 -14.38 -19.20
CA ARG A 40 -5.57 -14.04 -18.33
C ARG A 40 -5.24 -12.55 -18.40
N ALA A 41 -5.06 -12.03 -19.62
CA ALA A 41 -4.77 -10.64 -19.87
C ALA A 41 -5.92 -9.71 -19.44
N GLY A 42 -7.17 -10.08 -19.74
CA GLY A 42 -8.36 -9.31 -19.36
C GLY A 42 -8.49 -9.16 -17.84
N VAL A 43 -8.29 -10.23 -17.08
CA VAL A 43 -8.32 -10.17 -15.61
C VAL A 43 -7.13 -9.39 -15.07
N ALA A 44 -5.93 -9.51 -15.66
CA ALA A 44 -4.76 -8.72 -15.26
C ALA A 44 -5.04 -7.20 -15.36
N VAL A 45 -5.63 -6.78 -16.49
CA VAL A 45 -6.04 -5.38 -16.72
C VAL A 45 -7.13 -4.97 -15.72
N ALA A 46 -8.14 -5.81 -15.49
CA ALA A 46 -9.20 -5.53 -14.53
C ALA A 46 -8.66 -5.36 -13.10
N VAL A 47 -7.72 -6.22 -12.67
CA VAL A 47 -7.04 -6.13 -11.37
C VAL A 47 -6.23 -4.83 -11.28
N ALA A 48 -5.45 -4.49 -12.31
CA ALA A 48 -4.68 -3.24 -12.35
C ALA A 48 -5.59 -2.01 -12.17
N VAL A 49 -6.69 -1.96 -12.94
CA VAL A 49 -7.67 -0.86 -12.87
C VAL A 49 -8.36 -0.81 -11.52
N ALA A 50 -8.81 -1.95 -10.98
CA ALA A 50 -9.48 -2.01 -9.69
C ALA A 50 -8.57 -1.51 -8.56
N ILE A 51 -7.31 -1.92 -8.54
CA ILE A 51 -6.32 -1.49 -7.55
C ILE A 51 -6.03 0.01 -7.68
N ALA A 52 -5.85 0.51 -8.90
CA ALA A 52 -5.66 1.94 -9.14
C ALA A 52 -6.85 2.76 -8.62
N LEU A 53 -8.07 2.33 -8.93
CA LEU A 53 -9.30 2.97 -8.45
C LEU A 53 -9.41 2.91 -6.92
N LEU A 54 -9.11 1.77 -6.29
CA LEU A 54 -9.11 1.62 -4.84
C LEU A 54 -8.12 2.56 -4.16
N MET A 55 -6.91 2.73 -4.72
CA MET A 55 -5.92 3.68 -4.20
C MET A 55 -6.44 5.12 -4.29
N ILE A 56 -6.95 5.51 -5.47
CA ILE A 56 -7.50 6.86 -5.69
C ILE A 56 -8.71 7.11 -4.77
N LEU A 57 -9.61 6.14 -4.62
CA LEU A 57 -10.75 6.21 -3.70
C LEU A 57 -10.30 6.32 -2.24
N THR A 58 -9.24 5.62 -1.86
CA THR A 58 -8.68 5.70 -0.51
C THR A 58 -8.12 7.10 -0.23
N TRP A 59 -7.39 7.69 -1.17
CA TRP A 59 -6.94 9.08 -1.06
C TRP A 59 -8.10 10.06 -1.03
N ARG A 60 -9.10 9.87 -1.88
CA ARG A 60 -10.33 10.70 -1.87
C ARG A 60 -11.03 10.64 -0.52
N ARG A 61 -11.19 9.45 0.08
CA ARG A 61 -11.80 9.26 1.42
C ARG A 61 -10.98 9.90 2.54
N GLN A 62 -9.66 10.03 2.38
CA GLN A 62 -8.77 10.70 3.33
C GLN A 62 -8.68 12.22 3.12
N GLY A 63 -9.45 12.78 2.18
CA GLY A 63 -9.49 14.22 1.91
C GLY A 63 -8.49 14.69 0.84
N GLY A 64 -7.96 13.77 0.02
CA GLY A 64 -7.11 14.08 -1.12
C GLY A 64 -5.65 13.64 -0.93
N TYR A 65 -4.95 13.47 -2.05
CA TYR A 65 -3.55 13.02 -2.10
C TYR A 65 -2.62 13.94 -1.29
N THR A 66 -2.70 15.25 -1.52
CA THR A 66 -1.86 16.26 -0.84
C THR A 66 -2.05 16.21 0.68
N ARG A 67 -3.29 15.99 1.15
CA ARG A 67 -3.60 15.88 2.57
C ARG A 67 -2.98 14.61 3.16
N THR A 68 -3.15 13.47 2.50
CA THR A 68 -2.53 12.20 2.89
C THR A 68 -1.01 12.32 2.94
N GLU A 69 -0.37 12.99 1.98
CA GLU A 69 1.08 13.13 1.97
C GLU A 69 1.57 14.11 3.05
N SER A 70 0.84 15.20 3.33
CA SER A 70 1.14 16.09 4.46
C SER A 70 1.07 15.37 5.82
N LEU A 71 0.05 14.53 6.02
CA LEU A 71 -0.10 13.68 7.21
C LEU A 71 1.03 12.65 7.32
N ARG A 72 1.43 12.06 6.20
CA ARG A 72 2.57 11.14 6.14
C ARG A 72 3.88 11.84 6.47
N HIS A 73 4.10 13.04 5.94
CA HIS A 73 5.29 13.84 6.21
C HIS A 73 5.37 14.23 7.69
N TRP A 74 4.25 14.66 8.28
CA TRP A 74 4.15 14.98 9.71
C TRP A 74 4.50 13.78 10.62
N VAL A 75 3.96 12.59 10.33
CA VAL A 75 4.31 11.36 11.05
C VAL A 75 5.80 11.02 10.96
N ARG A 76 6.45 11.39 9.85
CA ARG A 76 7.89 11.15 9.62
C ARG A 76 8.81 12.20 10.25
N GLY A 77 8.28 13.15 11.02
CA GLY A 77 9.07 14.22 11.64
C GLY A 77 8.87 15.60 11.04
N GLY A 78 8.05 15.72 10.00
CA GLY A 78 7.75 16.99 9.34
C GLY A 78 6.83 17.91 10.14
N SER A 79 6.57 19.09 9.56
CA SER A 79 5.65 20.09 10.10
C SER A 79 4.21 19.59 10.21
N GLU A 80 3.45 20.17 11.12
CA GLU A 80 2.03 19.87 11.32
C GLU A 80 1.19 20.19 10.05
N PRO A 81 0.24 19.32 9.67
CA PRO A 81 -0.53 19.50 8.46
C PRO A 81 -1.60 20.59 8.65
N LYS A 82 -1.46 21.69 7.91
CA LYS A 82 -2.38 22.83 7.91
C LYS A 82 -3.74 22.43 7.31
N GLY A 83 -4.83 22.92 7.91
CA GLY A 83 -6.19 22.69 7.40
C GLY A 83 -6.71 21.26 7.53
N VAL A 84 -6.09 20.42 8.38
CA VAL A 84 -6.56 19.07 8.69
C VAL A 84 -7.19 19.04 10.07
N THR A 85 -8.48 18.73 10.15
CA THR A 85 -9.21 18.65 11.42
C THR A 85 -8.65 17.53 12.32
N PRO A 86 -8.68 17.69 13.66
CA PRO A 86 -8.19 16.67 14.59
C PRO A 86 -8.81 15.29 14.35
N ARG A 87 -10.13 15.23 14.10
CA ARG A 87 -10.83 13.98 13.74
C ARG A 87 -10.26 13.27 12.52
N ALA A 88 -9.82 14.01 11.50
CA ALA A 88 -9.19 13.43 10.31
C ALA A 88 -7.77 12.92 10.62
N ARG A 89 -7.03 13.64 11.47
CA ARG A 89 -5.70 13.20 11.96
C ARG A 89 -5.80 11.91 12.76
N VAL A 90 -6.73 11.84 13.72
CA VAL A 90 -7.01 10.65 14.53
C VAL A 90 -7.34 9.45 13.65
N ARG A 91 -8.23 9.61 12.67
CA ARG A 91 -8.60 8.53 11.73
C ARG A 91 -7.40 8.02 10.92
N TYR A 92 -6.55 8.91 10.43
CA TYR A 92 -5.34 8.55 9.70
C TYR A 92 -4.33 7.81 10.61
N LEU A 93 -4.03 8.38 11.77
CA LEU A 93 -3.07 7.85 12.74
C LEU A 93 -3.53 6.49 13.30
N ALA A 94 -4.80 6.33 13.63
CA ALA A 94 -5.37 5.04 14.02
C ALA A 94 -5.20 3.99 12.90
N GLY A 95 -5.33 4.40 11.64
CA GLY A 95 -5.04 3.53 10.49
C GLY A 95 -3.57 3.11 10.41
N VAL A 96 -2.65 4.04 10.66
CA VAL A 96 -1.20 3.77 10.66
C VAL A 96 -0.81 2.84 11.80
N VAL A 97 -1.34 3.06 13.00
CA VAL A 97 -1.06 2.25 14.20
C VAL A 97 -1.69 0.86 14.09
N GLY A 98 -2.93 0.76 13.58
CA GLY A 98 -3.68 -0.50 13.55
C GLY A 98 -3.34 -1.46 12.41
N ARG A 99 -2.78 -0.98 11.28
CA ARG A 99 -2.59 -1.81 10.06
C ARG A 99 -1.15 -2.15 9.72
N GLY A 100 -0.15 -1.49 10.33
CA GLY A 100 1.24 -1.55 9.87
C GLY A 100 1.93 -2.92 10.03
N VAL A 101 1.60 -3.70 11.06
CA VAL A 101 2.36 -4.90 11.44
C VAL A 101 1.89 -6.14 10.66
N SER A 102 0.59 -6.45 10.71
CA SER A 102 0.03 -7.63 10.03
C SER A 102 0.19 -7.56 8.50
N TYR A 103 0.07 -6.36 7.92
CA TYR A 103 0.23 -6.16 6.48
C TYR A 103 1.68 -6.33 6.02
N ALA A 104 2.65 -5.95 6.85
CA ALA A 104 4.08 -6.15 6.54
C ALA A 104 4.44 -7.64 6.54
N TYR A 105 3.98 -8.40 7.53
CA TYR A 105 4.22 -9.84 7.60
C TYR A 105 3.52 -10.60 6.48
N LEU A 106 2.30 -10.20 6.11
CA LEU A 106 1.59 -10.78 4.97
C LEU A 106 2.37 -10.55 3.66
N GLN A 107 2.89 -9.34 3.44
CA GLN A 107 3.70 -9.04 2.25
C GLN A 107 5.03 -9.81 2.23
N LEU A 108 5.70 -9.92 3.38
CA LEU A 108 6.93 -10.74 3.49
C LEU A 108 6.64 -12.23 3.28
N GLY A 109 5.54 -12.75 3.81
CA GLY A 109 5.12 -14.14 3.63
C GLY A 109 4.83 -14.45 2.16
N VAL A 110 4.05 -13.60 1.49
CA VAL A 110 3.80 -13.72 0.05
C VAL A 110 5.10 -13.63 -0.76
N GLY A 111 5.98 -12.68 -0.44
CA GLY A 111 7.30 -12.57 -1.08
C GLY A 111 8.16 -13.81 -0.86
N GLY A 112 8.17 -14.35 0.36
CA GLY A 112 8.89 -15.58 0.71
C GLY A 112 8.39 -16.80 -0.05
N ILE A 113 7.07 -16.96 -0.17
CA ILE A 113 6.46 -18.05 -0.96
C ILE A 113 6.96 -17.98 -2.41
N TRP A 114 6.92 -16.81 -3.04
CA TRP A 114 7.38 -16.64 -4.41
C TRP A 114 8.88 -16.89 -4.59
N LEU A 115 9.71 -16.50 -3.62
CA LEU A 115 11.14 -16.80 -3.64
C LEU A 115 11.41 -18.32 -3.51
N VAL A 116 10.62 -19.03 -2.70
CA VAL A 116 10.72 -20.50 -2.58
C VAL A 116 10.28 -21.18 -3.88
N VAL A 117 9.17 -20.75 -4.48
CA VAL A 117 8.72 -21.25 -5.80
C VAL A 117 9.77 -21.01 -6.87
N SER A 118 10.39 -19.81 -6.88
CA SER A 118 11.50 -19.49 -7.79
C SER A 118 12.66 -20.47 -7.64
N ALA A 119 13.07 -20.79 -6.40
CA ALA A 119 14.15 -21.74 -6.14
C ALA A 119 13.80 -23.16 -6.63
N PHE A 120 12.53 -23.57 -6.48
CA PHE A 120 12.04 -24.85 -7.00
C PHE A 120 12.08 -24.90 -8.54
N ASP A 121 11.78 -23.81 -9.23
CA ASP A 121 11.87 -23.74 -10.69
C ASP A 121 13.30 -23.85 -11.20
N VAL A 122 14.26 -23.22 -10.51
CA VAL A 122 15.70 -23.37 -10.82
C VAL A 122 16.14 -24.82 -10.71
N VAL A 123 15.77 -25.50 -9.63
CA VAL A 123 16.25 -26.84 -9.31
C VAL A 123 15.61 -27.90 -10.21
N ASN A 124 14.34 -27.74 -10.57
CA ASN A 124 13.59 -28.83 -11.23
C ASN A 124 13.38 -28.63 -12.75
N HIS A 125 13.32 -27.39 -13.25
CA HIS A 125 12.84 -27.14 -14.62
C HIS A 125 13.82 -26.34 -15.49
N GLY A 126 14.80 -25.65 -14.90
CA GLY A 126 15.78 -24.85 -15.67
C GLY A 126 15.16 -23.71 -16.48
N ASP A 127 13.91 -23.34 -16.19
CA ASP A 127 13.11 -22.43 -17.00
C ASP A 127 13.37 -20.96 -16.61
N LEU A 128 14.39 -20.37 -17.26
CA LEU A 128 14.91 -19.01 -16.98
C LEU A 128 13.86 -17.89 -17.07
N PRO A 129 12.92 -17.88 -18.03
CA PRO A 129 11.85 -16.87 -18.08
C PRO A 129 10.91 -16.92 -16.87
N ARG A 130 10.43 -18.12 -16.47
CA ARG A 130 9.58 -18.29 -15.28
C ARG A 130 10.30 -17.91 -14.00
N LEU A 131 11.57 -18.32 -13.89
CA LEU A 131 12.45 -17.92 -12.80
C LEU A 131 12.51 -16.39 -12.64
N SER A 132 12.75 -15.65 -13.72
CA SER A 132 12.92 -14.20 -13.66
C SER A 132 11.65 -13.48 -13.17
N LEU A 133 10.47 -13.99 -13.54
CA LEU A 133 9.18 -13.45 -13.13
C LEU A 133 8.85 -13.75 -11.66
N HIS A 134 9.07 -14.99 -11.20
CA HIS A 134 8.86 -15.35 -9.79
C HIS A 134 9.83 -14.64 -8.86
N LEU A 135 11.09 -14.49 -9.28
CA LEU A 135 12.13 -13.83 -8.49
C LEU A 135 11.88 -12.32 -8.41
N LEU A 136 11.51 -11.68 -9.52
CA LEU A 136 11.10 -10.27 -9.53
C LEU A 136 9.89 -10.04 -8.63
N THR A 137 8.89 -10.92 -8.69
CA THR A 137 7.67 -10.82 -7.87
C THR A 137 7.98 -11.02 -6.39
N GLY A 138 8.78 -12.04 -6.05
CA GLY A 138 9.26 -12.28 -4.69
C GLY A 138 10.01 -11.09 -4.11
N VAL A 139 10.95 -10.51 -4.88
CA VAL A 139 11.71 -9.31 -4.49
C VAL A 139 10.80 -8.10 -4.28
N ILE A 140 9.82 -7.89 -5.16
CA ILE A 140 8.88 -6.77 -5.05
C ILE A 140 8.04 -6.87 -3.78
N TRP A 141 7.45 -8.04 -3.50
CA TRP A 141 6.64 -8.26 -2.30
C TRP A 141 7.49 -8.19 -1.03
N ALA A 142 8.71 -8.74 -1.06
CA ALA A 142 9.66 -8.63 0.03
C ALA A 142 10.08 -7.17 0.29
N ALA A 143 10.34 -6.39 -0.75
CA ALA A 143 10.67 -4.97 -0.66
C ALA A 143 9.50 -4.14 -0.13
N ALA A 144 8.26 -4.44 -0.56
CA ALA A 144 7.05 -3.82 -0.03
C ALA A 144 6.89 -4.10 1.47
N GLY A 145 7.06 -5.37 1.87
CA GLY A 145 7.00 -5.80 3.27
C GLY A 145 8.11 -5.18 4.13
N ALA A 146 9.34 -5.13 3.63
CA ALA A 146 10.47 -4.47 4.29
C ALA A 146 10.25 -2.96 4.44
N ASN A 147 9.68 -2.30 3.43
CA ASN A 147 9.29 -0.90 3.53
C ASN A 147 8.16 -0.69 4.56
N ALA A 148 7.19 -1.61 4.65
CA ALA A 148 6.17 -1.58 5.68
C ALA A 148 6.76 -1.78 7.09
N LEU A 149 7.76 -2.66 7.26
CA LEU A 149 8.53 -2.76 8.49
C LEU A 149 9.33 -1.49 8.80
N ARG A 150 9.92 -0.83 7.79
CA ARG A 150 10.63 0.44 7.97
C ARG A 150 9.70 1.55 8.45
N ILE A 151 8.40 1.49 8.15
CA ILE A 151 7.40 2.43 8.69
C ILE A 151 7.23 2.25 10.21
N ARG A 152 7.55 1.09 10.77
CA ARG A 152 7.51 0.82 12.22
C ARG A 152 8.36 1.78 13.05
N LYS A 153 9.46 2.31 12.50
CA LYS A 153 10.29 3.30 13.20
C LYS A 153 9.52 4.59 13.55
N TRP A 154 8.42 4.84 12.84
CA TRP A 154 7.54 5.99 13.08
C TRP A 154 6.35 5.65 13.99
N LEU A 155 6.13 4.38 14.34
CA LEU A 155 4.99 3.94 15.13
C LEU A 155 4.92 4.61 16.52
N PRO A 156 6.03 4.72 17.30
CA PRO A 156 5.98 5.38 18.60
C PRO A 156 5.66 6.87 18.49
N ARG A 157 6.09 7.52 17.41
CA ARG A 157 5.72 8.92 17.12
C ARG A 157 4.25 9.01 16.72
N ALA A 158 3.77 8.12 15.85
CA ALA A 158 2.37 8.08 15.43
C ALA A 158 1.42 7.83 16.62
N GLN A 159 1.81 7.00 17.58
CA GLN A 159 1.06 6.77 18.83
C GLN A 159 1.00 8.04 19.69
N ARG A 160 2.14 8.71 19.92
CA ARG A 160 2.16 10.00 20.64
C ARG A 160 1.28 11.06 19.96
N LEU A 161 1.42 11.22 18.65
CA LEU A 161 0.59 12.15 17.86
C LEU A 161 -0.90 11.77 17.89
N LEU A 162 -1.22 10.48 18.00
CA LEU A 162 -2.61 10.00 18.10
C LEU A 162 -3.22 10.41 19.44
N ASP A 163 -2.48 10.24 20.53
CA ASP A 163 -2.94 10.62 21.86
C ASP A 163 -3.09 12.14 22.00
N GLU A 164 -2.14 12.91 21.45
CA GLU A 164 -2.23 14.38 21.35
C GLU A 164 -3.44 14.82 20.53
N SER A 165 -3.64 14.22 19.34
CA SER A 165 -4.76 14.58 18.45
C SER A 165 -6.12 14.20 19.05
N ARG A 166 -6.19 13.12 19.84
CA ARG A 166 -7.42 12.75 20.56
C ARG A 166 -7.75 13.77 21.63
N ARG A 167 -6.77 14.20 22.43
CA ARG A 167 -6.97 15.27 23.43
C ARG A 167 -7.50 16.56 22.78
N GLN A 168 -6.94 16.95 21.63
CA GLN A 168 -7.42 18.09 20.85
C GLN A 168 -8.86 17.88 20.34
N GLU A 169 -9.20 16.70 19.84
CA GLU A 169 -10.56 16.37 19.41
C GLU A 169 -11.58 16.48 20.55
N TYR A 170 -11.22 16.04 21.76
CA TYR A 170 -12.10 16.20 22.94
C TYR A 170 -12.33 17.66 23.31
N LEU A 171 -11.27 18.48 23.34
CA LEU A 171 -11.37 19.91 23.64
C LEU A 171 -12.22 20.66 22.60
N GLU A 172 -12.12 20.29 21.31
CA GLU A 172 -12.96 20.87 20.25
C GLU A 172 -14.44 20.49 20.37
N ILE A 173 -14.76 19.32 20.94
CA ILE A 173 -16.14 18.90 21.18
C ILE A 173 -16.72 19.65 22.38
N GLU A 174 -15.94 19.80 23.46
CA GLU A 174 -16.35 20.49 24.69
C GLU A 174 -16.53 22.00 24.50
N ALA A 175 -15.75 22.62 23.61
CA ALA A 175 -15.83 24.05 23.30
C ALA A 175 -16.96 24.43 22.33
N ARG A 176 -17.74 23.49 21.78
CA ARG A 176 -18.89 23.82 20.92
C ARG A 176 -20.11 24.13 21.78
N PRO A 177 -20.65 25.38 21.74
CA PRO A 177 -21.91 25.66 22.40
C PRO A 177 -23.02 24.82 21.78
N ALA A 178 -23.90 24.30 22.64
CA ALA A 178 -25.05 23.46 22.29
C ALA A 178 -26.04 24.18 21.37
#